data_AF-J3IEZ2-F1
#
_entry.id   AF-J3IEZ2-F1
#
_cell.length_a   1.000
_cell.length_b   1.000
_cell.length_c   1.000
_cell.angle_alpha   90.00
_cell.angle_beta   90.00
_cell.angle_gamma   90.00
#
_symmetry.space_group_name_H-M   'P 1'
#
loop_
_entity.id
_entity.type
_entity.pdbx_description
1 polymer ?
#
loop_
_entity_poly.entity_id
_entity_poly.type
_entity_poly.pdbx_seq_one_letter_code
_entity_poly.pdbx_strand_id
1 'polypeptide(L)'
;MSTTIAGIKIPDSALARATTDYIRDIESDLLYHHSRRVFLFGALSGERQQLAYDPELLYVGAMFHDLGLVEGHRSADERFEVDGANAAAAFLKPYGLSDDDIEQVWLSIALHTTPGVPKHLRPTVALVTAGVEMDVLGMDYAAFSTVQREAVVHAHPRGEGFKECIICAFADGLRHRPQTTFGNVKTDVLKDQEPGFKPMNFVEVIRNSPWTA
;
A
#
# COMPACT_ATOMS: atom_id res chain seq x y z
N MET A 1 3.64 -25.47 -5.72
CA MET A 1 3.71 -24.89 -7.08
C MET A 1 3.54 -23.40 -6.93
N SER A 2 4.40 -22.61 -7.56
CA SER A 2 4.28 -21.15 -7.51
C SER A 2 3.05 -20.69 -8.27
N THR A 3 2.21 -19.89 -7.64
CA THR A 3 1.03 -19.28 -8.27
C THR A 3 1.47 -18.08 -9.11
N THR A 4 0.84 -17.89 -10.27
CA THR A 4 1.06 -16.73 -11.15
C THR A 4 -0.28 -16.05 -11.43
N ILE A 5 -0.35 -14.73 -11.26
CA ILE A 5 -1.56 -13.91 -11.48
C ILE A 5 -1.17 -12.74 -12.39
N ALA A 6 -1.92 -12.54 -13.48
CA ALA A 6 -1.65 -11.49 -14.47
C ALA A 6 -0.20 -11.48 -15.02
N GLY A 7 0.47 -12.65 -15.04
CA GLY A 7 1.87 -12.79 -15.44
C GLY A 7 2.89 -12.55 -14.32
N ILE A 8 2.45 -12.13 -13.12
CA ILE A 8 3.31 -11.94 -11.95
C ILE A 8 3.36 -13.21 -11.11
N LYS A 9 4.58 -13.69 -10.85
CA LYS A 9 4.84 -14.81 -9.94
C LYS A 9 4.65 -14.35 -8.49
N ILE A 10 3.83 -15.06 -7.72
CA ILE A 10 3.72 -14.84 -6.28
C ILE A 10 4.94 -15.46 -5.58
N PRO A 11 5.68 -14.71 -4.74
CA PRO A 11 6.78 -15.27 -3.97
C PRO A 11 6.30 -16.43 -3.08
N ASP A 12 7.05 -17.53 -3.09
CA ASP A 12 6.76 -18.76 -2.34
C ASP A 12 7.97 -19.19 -1.50
N SER A 13 8.78 -18.24 -1.05
CA SER A 13 9.81 -18.51 -0.04
C SER A 13 9.19 -18.81 1.33
N ALA A 14 10.03 -19.20 2.30
CA ALA A 14 9.58 -19.35 3.69
C ALA A 14 9.09 -18.01 4.27
N LEU A 15 9.79 -16.91 3.99
CA LEU A 15 9.41 -15.57 4.43
C LEU A 15 8.11 -15.11 3.77
N ALA A 16 7.92 -15.33 2.47
CA ALA A 16 6.69 -14.95 1.77
C ALA A 16 5.47 -15.72 2.28
N ARG A 17 5.60 -17.03 2.55
CA ARG A 17 4.54 -17.82 3.18
C ARG A 17 4.22 -17.30 4.58
N ALA A 18 5.23 -17.13 5.42
CA ALA A 18 5.03 -16.63 6.78
C ALA A 18 4.42 -15.22 6.81
N THR A 19 4.82 -14.35 5.87
CA THR A 19 4.21 -13.03 5.66
C THR A 19 2.72 -13.16 5.33
N THR A 20 2.39 -14.08 4.41
CA THR A 20 1.01 -14.31 3.99
C THR A 20 0.15 -14.82 5.14
N ASP A 21 0.66 -15.78 5.91
CA ASP A 21 -0.04 -16.39 7.03
C ASP A 21 -0.24 -15.35 8.15
N TYR A 22 0.82 -14.63 8.51
CA TYR A 22 0.77 -13.59 9.54
C TYR A 22 -0.26 -12.50 9.22
N ILE A 23 -0.23 -11.97 8.00
CA ILE A 23 -1.16 -10.90 7.60
C ILE A 23 -2.58 -11.44 7.46
N ARG A 24 -2.76 -12.67 6.94
CA ARG A 24 -4.09 -13.28 6.82
C ARG A 24 -4.77 -13.49 8.18
N ASP A 25 -4.01 -13.81 9.22
CA ASP A 25 -4.54 -14.04 10.57
C ASP A 25 -4.95 -12.74 11.28
N ILE A 26 -4.46 -11.59 10.83
CA ILE A 26 -4.57 -10.30 11.53
C ILE A 26 -5.47 -9.31 10.78
N GLU A 27 -5.27 -9.19 9.48
CA GLU A 27 -6.02 -8.24 8.65
C GLU A 27 -7.40 -8.77 8.28
N SER A 28 -8.35 -7.84 8.12
CA SER A 28 -9.64 -8.17 7.50
C SER A 28 -9.45 -8.64 6.04
N ASP A 29 -10.43 -9.37 5.51
CA ASP A 29 -10.43 -9.76 4.09
C ASP A 29 -10.27 -8.56 3.14
N LEU A 30 -10.84 -7.40 3.51
CA LEU A 30 -10.71 -6.16 2.76
C LEU A 30 -9.23 -5.75 2.61
N LEU A 31 -8.52 -5.63 3.73
CA LEU A 31 -7.12 -5.18 3.77
C LEU A 31 -6.20 -6.24 3.17
N TYR A 32 -6.40 -7.52 3.50
CA TYR A 32 -5.61 -8.59 2.91
C TYR A 32 -5.73 -8.59 1.38
N HIS A 33 -6.95 -8.53 0.85
CA HIS A 33 -7.14 -8.54 -0.61
C HIS A 33 -6.60 -7.26 -1.25
N HIS A 34 -6.71 -6.11 -0.57
CA HIS A 34 -6.08 -4.87 -0.99
C HIS A 34 -4.55 -5.02 -1.08
N SER A 35 -3.89 -5.42 0.00
CA SER A 35 -2.44 -5.66 0.06
C SER A 35 -1.94 -6.62 -1.02
N ARG A 36 -2.69 -7.68 -1.31
CA ARG A 36 -2.38 -8.59 -2.41
C ARG A 36 -2.50 -7.94 -3.79
N ARG A 37 -3.48 -7.07 -4.01
CA ARG A 37 -3.60 -6.29 -5.25
C ARG A 37 -2.51 -5.23 -5.35
N VAL A 38 -2.12 -4.59 -4.25
CA VAL A 38 -0.99 -3.64 -4.18
C VAL A 38 0.29 -4.31 -4.67
N PHE A 39 0.60 -5.51 -4.19
CA PHE A 39 1.75 -6.28 -4.68
C PHE A 39 1.67 -6.50 -6.21
N LEU A 40 0.52 -6.97 -6.71
CA LEU A 40 0.36 -7.30 -8.12
C LEU A 40 0.45 -6.07 -9.03
N PHE A 41 -0.22 -4.97 -8.68
CA PHE A 41 -0.15 -3.73 -9.46
C PHE A 41 1.21 -3.05 -9.36
N GLY A 42 1.88 -3.13 -8.20
CA GLY A 42 3.27 -2.70 -8.03
C GLY A 42 4.20 -3.50 -8.94
N ALA A 43 4.12 -4.84 -8.91
CA ALA A 43 4.94 -5.71 -9.74
C ALA A 43 4.71 -5.48 -11.25
N LEU A 44 3.44 -5.35 -11.68
CA LEU A 44 3.08 -5.00 -13.05
C LEU A 44 3.62 -3.64 -13.48
N SER A 45 3.64 -2.66 -12.57
CA SER A 45 4.27 -1.35 -12.81
C SER A 45 5.79 -1.48 -12.96
N GLY A 46 6.43 -2.32 -12.16
CA GLY A 46 7.85 -2.65 -12.26
C GLY A 46 8.21 -3.25 -13.62
N GLU A 47 7.44 -4.23 -14.10
CA GLU A 47 7.61 -4.82 -15.43
C GLU A 47 7.46 -3.77 -16.55
N ARG A 48 6.40 -2.96 -16.48
CA ARG A 48 6.13 -1.89 -17.46
C ARG A 48 7.24 -0.84 -17.52
N GLN A 49 7.81 -0.49 -16.37
CA GLN A 49 8.86 0.52 -16.23
C GLN A 49 10.28 -0.07 -16.30
N GLN A 50 10.40 -1.40 -16.45
CA GLN A 50 11.67 -2.13 -16.46
C GLN A 50 12.55 -1.84 -15.23
N LEU A 51 11.92 -1.74 -14.05
CA LEU A 51 12.62 -1.49 -12.80
C LEU A 51 13.12 -2.82 -12.20
N ALA A 52 14.38 -2.83 -11.75
CA ALA A 52 14.94 -3.95 -11.00
C ALA A 52 14.55 -3.83 -9.51
N TYR A 53 13.82 -4.81 -8.99
CA TYR A 53 13.44 -4.89 -7.58
C TYR A 53 13.48 -6.35 -7.11
N ASP A 54 13.56 -6.54 -5.79
CA ASP A 54 13.36 -7.85 -5.18
C ASP A 54 11.85 -8.11 -5.00
N PRO A 55 11.25 -9.11 -5.66
CA PRO A 55 9.83 -9.41 -5.55
C PRO A 55 9.40 -9.81 -4.13
N GLU A 56 10.29 -10.39 -3.34
CA GLU A 56 10.02 -10.79 -1.96
C GLU A 56 9.92 -9.57 -1.05
N LEU A 57 10.83 -8.59 -1.19
CA LEU A 57 10.77 -7.34 -0.44
C LEU A 57 9.54 -6.50 -0.85
N LEU A 58 9.22 -6.44 -2.14
CA LEU A 58 7.99 -5.80 -2.61
C LEU A 58 6.75 -6.48 -2.02
N TYR A 59 6.75 -7.81 -1.96
CA TYR A 59 5.67 -8.57 -1.37
C TYR A 59 5.51 -8.28 0.12
N VAL A 60 6.59 -8.30 0.91
CA VAL A 60 6.51 -7.95 2.33
C VAL A 60 6.02 -6.52 2.53
N GLY A 61 6.58 -5.56 1.79
CA GLY A 61 6.15 -4.15 1.87
C GLY A 61 4.66 -3.98 1.57
N ALA A 62 4.19 -4.57 0.48
CA ALA A 62 2.77 -4.53 0.11
C ALA A 62 1.87 -5.24 1.14
N MET A 63 2.31 -6.35 1.73
CA MET A 63 1.50 -7.10 2.69
C MET A 63 1.39 -6.44 4.06
N PHE A 64 2.38 -5.64 4.48
CA PHE A 64 2.39 -4.99 5.79
C PHE A 64 1.91 -3.54 5.79
N HIS A 65 1.69 -2.92 4.61
CA HIS A 65 1.57 -1.46 4.53
C HIS A 65 0.42 -0.86 5.33
N ASP A 66 -0.70 -1.59 5.46
CA ASP A 66 -1.90 -1.18 6.18
C ASP A 66 -2.02 -1.78 7.59
N LEU A 67 -1.05 -2.60 8.02
CA LEU A 67 -1.11 -3.30 9.32
C LEU A 67 -1.25 -2.32 10.49
N GLY A 68 -0.69 -1.11 10.38
CA GLY A 68 -0.81 -0.07 11.41
C GLY A 68 -2.23 0.48 11.60
N LEU A 69 -3.20 0.13 10.75
CA LEU A 69 -4.62 0.43 10.95
C LEU A 69 -5.29 -0.56 11.93
N VAL A 70 -4.70 -1.73 12.14
CA VAL A 70 -5.30 -2.85 12.87
C VAL A 70 -5.11 -2.69 14.39
N GLU A 71 -6.14 -3.04 15.16
CA GLU A 71 -6.07 -3.08 16.62
C GLU A 71 -4.97 -4.02 17.11
N GLY A 72 -4.19 -3.60 18.10
CA GLY A 72 -3.01 -4.35 18.58
C GLY A 72 -1.72 -4.07 17.80
N HIS A 73 -1.81 -3.44 16.63
CA HIS A 73 -0.67 -3.04 15.79
C HIS A 73 -0.58 -1.54 15.60
N ARG A 74 -1.34 -0.77 16.38
CA ARG A 74 -1.49 0.67 16.27
C ARG A 74 -1.08 1.36 17.56
N SER A 75 -0.15 2.32 17.49
CA SER A 75 0.28 3.15 18.63
C SER A 75 -0.68 4.33 18.87
N ALA A 76 -0.45 5.09 19.95
CA ALA A 76 -1.27 6.25 20.29
C ALA A 76 -0.84 7.53 19.54
N ASP A 77 0.40 7.58 19.08
CA ASP A 77 1.10 8.81 18.71
C ASP A 77 1.91 8.73 17.40
N GLU A 78 2.07 7.54 16.81
CA GLU A 78 2.68 7.41 15.48
C GLU A 78 1.63 7.38 14.36
N ARG A 79 2.12 7.73 13.17
CA ARG A 79 1.45 7.49 11.89
C ARG A 79 1.23 6.00 11.67
N PHE A 80 0.09 5.62 11.08
CA PHE A 80 -0.22 4.19 10.84
C PHE A 80 0.80 3.55 9.89
N GLU A 81 1.35 4.34 8.98
CA GLU A 81 2.40 3.94 8.05
C GLU A 81 3.68 3.59 8.80
N VAL A 82 4.01 4.34 9.86
CA VAL A 82 5.18 4.08 10.71
C VAL A 82 4.95 2.85 11.58
N ASP A 83 3.75 2.69 12.14
CA ASP A 83 3.37 1.49 12.90
C ASP A 83 3.52 0.22 12.05
N GLY A 84 2.97 0.21 10.82
CA GLY A 84 3.09 -0.91 9.89
C GLY A 84 4.55 -1.18 9.50
N ALA A 85 5.34 -0.13 9.24
CA ALA A 85 6.75 -0.24 8.91
C ALA A 85 7.58 -0.84 10.07
N ASN A 86 7.32 -0.39 11.30
CA ASN A 86 7.97 -0.92 12.50
C ASN A 86 7.61 -2.39 12.75
N ALA A 87 6.35 -2.76 12.54
CA ALA A 87 5.89 -4.14 12.64
C ALA A 87 6.57 -5.04 11.60
N ALA A 88 6.67 -4.57 10.35
CA ALA A 88 7.40 -5.29 9.29
C ALA A 88 8.88 -5.47 9.64
N ALA A 89 9.56 -4.41 10.09
CA ALA A 89 10.97 -4.50 10.48
C ALA A 89 11.17 -5.48 11.65
N ALA A 90 10.29 -5.49 12.64
CA ALA A 90 10.32 -6.46 13.73
C ALA A 90 10.09 -7.89 13.24
N PHE A 91 9.14 -8.09 12.33
CA PHE A 91 8.82 -9.37 11.72
C PHE A 91 9.99 -9.92 10.88
N LEU A 92 10.75 -9.06 10.20
CA LEU A 92 11.84 -9.46 9.31
C LEU A 92 13.14 -9.87 10.03
N LYS A 93 13.38 -9.41 11.26
CA LYS A 93 14.60 -9.69 12.05
C LYS A 93 15.03 -11.17 12.08
N PRO A 94 14.13 -12.16 12.25
CA PRO A 94 14.52 -13.57 12.33
C PRO A 94 14.93 -14.17 10.97
N TYR A 95 14.64 -13.50 9.85
CA TYR A 95 14.84 -14.05 8.50
C TYR A 95 16.23 -13.76 7.92
N GLY A 96 17.10 -13.07 8.65
CA GLY A 96 18.50 -12.86 8.25
C GLY A 96 18.68 -11.92 7.05
N LEU A 97 17.69 -11.07 6.77
CA LEU A 97 17.80 -9.98 5.80
C LEU A 97 18.86 -8.96 6.24
N SER A 98 19.45 -8.25 5.28
CA SER A 98 20.37 -7.17 5.59
C SER A 98 19.61 -5.97 6.17
N ASP A 99 20.31 -5.12 6.93
CA ASP A 99 19.73 -3.87 7.45
C ASP A 99 19.23 -2.97 6.29
N ASP A 100 19.90 -3.00 5.14
CA ASP A 100 19.50 -2.27 3.93
C ASP A 100 18.20 -2.81 3.33
N ASP A 101 17.97 -4.13 3.34
CA ASP A 101 16.71 -4.72 2.87
C ASP A 101 15.56 -4.40 3.83
N ILE A 102 15.82 -4.46 5.14
CA ILE A 102 14.82 -4.10 6.16
C ILE A 102 14.46 -2.62 6.05
N GLU A 103 15.45 -1.73 5.89
CA GLU A 103 15.22 -0.30 5.68
C GLU A 103 14.41 -0.05 4.41
N GLN A 104 14.69 -0.76 3.32
CA GLN A 104 13.92 -0.65 2.09
C GLN A 104 12.45 -1.03 2.26
N VAL A 105 12.17 -2.13 2.94
CA VAL A 105 10.79 -2.54 3.26
C VAL A 105 10.14 -1.49 4.17
N TRP A 106 10.85 -1.05 5.21
CA TRP A 106 10.37 -0.03 6.13
C TRP A 106 9.99 1.26 5.40
N LEU A 107 10.86 1.78 4.52
CA LEU A 107 10.60 2.98 3.73
C LEU A 107 9.45 2.79 2.74
N SER A 108 9.33 1.61 2.14
CA SER A 108 8.23 1.29 1.22
C SER A 108 6.86 1.38 1.89
N ILE A 109 6.81 1.04 3.17
CA ILE A 109 5.61 1.13 4.00
C ILE A 109 5.45 2.54 4.55
N ALA A 110 6.46 3.11 5.22
CA ALA A 110 6.34 4.40 5.89
C ALA A 110 5.97 5.57 4.94
N LEU A 111 6.30 5.44 3.64
CA LEU A 111 6.08 6.49 2.64
C LEU A 111 4.93 6.21 1.66
N HIS A 112 4.21 5.09 1.77
CA HIS A 112 3.24 4.68 0.75
C HIS A 112 2.06 5.65 0.57
N THR A 113 1.72 6.43 1.59
CA THR A 113 0.71 7.52 1.56
C THR A 113 1.33 8.92 1.45
N THR A 114 2.58 9.03 0.99
CA THR A 114 3.28 10.32 0.84
C THR A 114 3.48 10.64 -0.65
N PRO A 115 2.43 11.12 -1.37
CA PRO A 115 2.50 11.32 -2.81
C PRO A 115 3.69 12.17 -3.24
N GLY A 116 4.32 11.75 -4.33
CA GLY A 116 5.39 12.49 -4.98
C GLY A 116 6.80 12.26 -4.39
N VAL A 117 6.95 11.61 -3.24
CA VAL A 117 8.28 11.28 -2.66
C VAL A 117 8.78 9.89 -3.11
N PRO A 118 8.02 8.78 -2.96
CA PRO A 118 8.49 7.42 -3.22
C PRO A 118 9.11 7.18 -4.60
N LYS A 119 8.60 7.84 -5.64
CA LYS A 119 9.10 7.72 -7.03
C LYS A 119 10.56 8.15 -7.23
N HIS A 120 11.14 8.86 -6.26
CA HIS A 120 12.55 9.30 -6.27
C HIS A 120 13.47 8.37 -5.47
N LEU A 121 12.92 7.33 -4.84
CA LEU A 121 13.64 6.37 -4.02
C LEU A 121 13.83 5.05 -4.77
N ARG A 122 14.28 4.01 -4.06
CA ARG A 122 14.55 2.69 -4.63
C ARG A 122 13.26 2.08 -5.22
N PRO A 123 13.37 1.22 -6.25
CA PRO A 123 12.23 0.60 -6.91
C PRO A 123 11.20 -0.03 -5.96
N THR A 124 11.61 -0.79 -4.94
CA THR A 124 10.69 -1.38 -3.96
C THR A 124 9.80 -0.33 -3.28
N VAL A 125 10.37 0.83 -2.92
CA VAL A 125 9.64 1.94 -2.28
C VAL A 125 8.65 2.57 -3.25
N ALA A 126 9.08 2.83 -4.48
CA ALA A 126 8.24 3.38 -5.53
C ALA A 126 7.08 2.44 -5.90
N LEU A 127 7.33 1.12 -5.93
CA LEU A 127 6.38 0.13 -6.43
C LEU A 127 5.30 -0.25 -5.42
N VAL A 128 5.56 -0.25 -4.10
CA VAL A 128 4.49 -0.36 -3.10
C VAL A 128 3.51 0.82 -3.27
N THR A 129 4.04 2.03 -3.37
CA THR A 129 3.23 3.24 -3.57
C THR A 129 2.43 3.17 -4.88
N ALA A 130 3.05 2.77 -5.99
CA ALA A 130 2.37 2.62 -7.28
C ALA A 130 1.22 1.59 -7.21
N GLY A 131 1.41 0.51 -6.44
CA GLY A 131 0.38 -0.49 -6.18
C GLY A 131 -0.83 0.09 -5.42
N VAL A 132 -0.57 0.85 -4.35
CA VAL A 132 -1.61 1.54 -3.57
C VAL A 132 -2.35 2.58 -4.42
N GLU A 133 -1.61 3.43 -5.12
CA GLU A 133 -2.16 4.46 -5.99
C GLU A 133 -3.05 3.86 -7.10
N MET A 134 -2.65 2.75 -7.69
CA MET A 134 -3.49 2.04 -8.68
C MET A 134 -4.73 1.42 -8.03
N ASP A 135 -4.61 0.72 -6.90
CA ASP A 135 -5.75 0.00 -6.32
C ASP A 135 -6.79 0.92 -5.67
N VAL A 136 -6.35 2.02 -5.05
CA VAL A 136 -7.21 2.93 -4.26
C VAL A 136 -7.62 4.16 -5.07
N LEU A 137 -6.67 4.77 -5.79
CA LEU A 137 -6.88 6.04 -6.50
C LEU A 137 -7.11 5.84 -8.00
N GLY A 138 -6.83 4.64 -8.54
CA GLY A 138 -6.87 4.37 -9.97
C GLY A 138 -5.85 5.17 -10.77
N MET A 139 -4.74 5.53 -10.16
CA MET A 139 -3.62 6.16 -10.87
C MET A 139 -3.05 5.17 -11.89
N ASP A 140 -2.67 5.68 -13.06
CA ASP A 140 -2.21 4.86 -14.18
C ASP A 140 -3.20 3.78 -14.65
N TYR A 141 -4.49 3.87 -14.30
CA TYR A 141 -5.46 2.82 -14.61
C TYR A 141 -5.40 2.37 -16.07
N ALA A 142 -5.42 3.32 -17.01
CA ALA A 142 -5.38 3.06 -18.44
C ALA A 142 -4.05 2.44 -18.94
N ALA A 143 -2.96 2.54 -18.18
CA ALA A 143 -1.68 1.95 -18.51
C ALA A 143 -1.57 0.46 -18.10
N PHE A 144 -2.59 -0.09 -17.43
CA PHE A 144 -2.79 -1.53 -17.27
C PHE A 144 -3.78 -2.03 -18.31
N SER A 145 -3.55 -3.19 -18.90
CA SER A 145 -4.54 -3.80 -19.80
C SER A 145 -5.78 -4.25 -19.02
N THR A 146 -6.93 -4.31 -19.70
CA THR A 146 -8.16 -4.86 -19.08
C THR A 146 -7.94 -6.28 -18.56
N VAL A 147 -7.22 -7.11 -19.32
CA VAL A 147 -6.89 -8.50 -18.92
C VAL A 147 -6.08 -8.53 -17.62
N GLN A 148 -5.09 -7.64 -17.44
CA GLN A 148 -4.32 -7.55 -16.20
C GLN A 148 -5.21 -7.14 -15.02
N ARG A 149 -6.01 -6.08 -15.20
CA ARG A 149 -6.91 -5.59 -14.13
C ARG A 149 -7.91 -6.66 -13.71
N GLU A 150 -8.56 -7.31 -14.67
CA GLU A 150 -9.54 -8.37 -14.44
C GLU A 150 -8.92 -9.59 -13.75
N ALA A 151 -7.74 -10.03 -14.19
CA ALA A 151 -7.05 -11.16 -13.56
C ALA A 151 -6.68 -10.87 -12.09
N VAL A 152 -6.22 -9.65 -11.79
CA VAL A 152 -5.87 -9.23 -10.42
C VAL A 152 -7.11 -9.19 -9.52
N VAL A 153 -8.19 -8.52 -9.94
CA VAL A 153 -9.42 -8.43 -9.11
C VAL A 153 -10.23 -9.72 -9.09
N HIS A 154 -10.06 -10.62 -10.06
CA HIS A 154 -10.63 -11.95 -10.00
C HIS A 154 -9.94 -12.82 -8.94
N ALA A 155 -8.60 -12.77 -8.88
CA ALA A 155 -7.84 -13.53 -7.89
C ALA A 155 -7.95 -12.95 -6.47
N HIS A 156 -8.07 -11.62 -6.36
CA HIS A 156 -8.23 -10.90 -5.09
C HIS A 156 -9.39 -9.90 -5.18
N PRO A 157 -10.63 -10.37 -4.97
CA PRO A 157 -11.83 -9.54 -5.10
C PRO A 157 -11.78 -8.26 -4.29
N ARG A 158 -12.28 -7.17 -4.87
CA ARG A 158 -12.46 -5.89 -4.18
C ARG A 158 -13.63 -5.92 -3.17
N GLY A 159 -14.57 -6.85 -3.36
CA GLY A 159 -15.83 -6.87 -2.61
C GLY A 159 -16.81 -5.81 -3.09
N GLU A 160 -17.99 -5.77 -2.47
CA GLU A 160 -19.00 -4.73 -2.70
C GLU A 160 -18.61 -3.44 -1.95
N GLY A 161 -18.70 -2.29 -2.62
CA GLY A 161 -18.48 -0.99 -1.96
C GLY A 161 -17.05 -0.74 -1.50
N PHE A 162 -16.04 -1.35 -2.14
CA PHE A 162 -14.62 -1.25 -1.73
C PHE A 162 -14.19 0.18 -1.39
N LYS A 163 -14.60 1.15 -2.21
CA LYS A 163 -14.23 2.56 -2.04
C LYS A 163 -14.65 3.10 -0.67
N GLU A 164 -15.87 2.84 -0.24
CA GLU A 164 -16.35 3.30 1.07
C GLU A 164 -15.79 2.42 2.20
N CYS A 165 -15.65 1.12 1.98
CA CYS A 165 -15.06 0.20 2.95
C CYS A 165 -13.61 0.59 3.30
N ILE A 166 -12.77 0.92 2.31
CA ILE A 166 -11.38 1.35 2.56
C ILE A 166 -11.32 2.72 3.24
N ILE A 167 -12.21 3.65 2.89
CA ILE A 167 -12.34 4.94 3.60
C ILE A 167 -12.71 4.70 5.07
N CYS A 168 -13.63 3.77 5.36
CA CYS A 168 -13.99 3.38 6.72
C CYS A 168 -12.79 2.78 7.46
N ALA A 169 -12.02 1.89 6.83
CA ALA A 169 -10.82 1.30 7.44
C ALA A 169 -9.80 2.37 7.84
N PHE A 170 -9.52 3.35 6.97
CA PHE A 170 -8.65 4.48 7.30
C PHE A 170 -9.21 5.31 8.46
N ALA A 171 -10.52 5.62 8.44
CA ALA A 171 -11.13 6.40 9.52
C ALA A 171 -11.07 5.66 10.86
N ASP A 172 -11.44 4.39 10.89
CA ASP A 172 -11.46 3.55 12.09
C ASP A 172 -10.05 3.36 12.67
N GLY A 173 -9.04 3.22 11.80
CA GLY A 173 -7.62 3.08 12.16
C GLY A 173 -6.97 4.36 12.71
N LEU A 174 -7.59 5.53 12.52
CA LEU A 174 -7.00 6.84 12.86
C LEU A 174 -7.80 7.65 13.89
N ARG A 175 -9.08 7.31 14.14
CA ARG A 175 -9.98 8.07 15.05
C ARG A 175 -9.41 8.27 16.47
N HIS A 176 -8.63 7.33 16.99
CA HIS A 176 -8.06 7.44 18.34
C HIS A 176 -6.82 8.36 18.41
N ARG A 177 -6.25 8.74 17.26
CA ARG A 177 -5.00 9.52 17.15
C ARG A 177 -5.05 10.55 16.00
N PRO A 178 -6.07 11.43 15.96
CA PRO A 178 -6.27 12.33 14.83
C PRO A 178 -5.07 13.26 14.55
N GLN A 179 -4.24 13.55 15.56
CA GLN A 179 -3.07 14.43 15.41
C GLN A 179 -1.96 13.83 14.52
N THR A 180 -1.94 12.50 14.34
CA THR A 180 -0.93 11.83 13.50
C THR A 180 -1.24 11.96 12.00
N THR A 181 -2.39 12.54 11.65
CA THR A 181 -2.79 12.81 10.25
C THR A 181 -2.17 14.09 9.65
N PHE A 182 -1.42 14.86 10.44
CA PHE A 182 -0.76 16.07 9.94
C PHE A 182 0.29 15.72 8.87
N GLY A 183 0.02 16.12 7.63
CA GLY A 183 0.78 15.70 6.44
C GLY A 183 1.47 16.85 5.70
N ASN A 184 1.29 16.94 4.37
CA ASN A 184 1.93 17.99 3.56
C ASN A 184 1.47 19.40 3.99
N VAL A 185 2.30 20.02 4.84
CA VAL A 185 2.02 21.30 5.50
C VAL A 185 1.86 22.48 4.55
N LYS A 186 2.28 22.34 3.28
CA LYS A 186 2.14 23.40 2.28
C LYS A 186 0.70 23.59 1.82
N THR A 187 -0.17 22.61 2.02
CA THR A 187 -1.62 22.78 1.81
C THR A 187 -2.17 23.90 2.69
N ASP A 188 -1.75 24.00 3.95
CA ASP A 188 -2.25 25.04 4.86
C ASP A 188 -1.65 26.41 4.54
N VAL A 189 -0.40 26.45 4.05
CA VAL A 189 0.20 27.69 3.53
C VAL A 189 -0.60 28.24 2.35
N LEU A 190 -1.00 27.40 1.39
CA LEU A 190 -1.79 27.88 0.25
C LEU A 190 -3.23 28.25 0.64
N LYS A 191 -3.85 27.55 1.59
CA LYS A 191 -5.16 27.96 2.12
C LYS A 191 -5.11 29.36 2.74
N ASP A 192 -4.01 29.70 3.40
CA ASP A 192 -3.81 31.00 4.05
C ASP A 192 -3.46 32.11 3.03
N GLN A 193 -2.58 31.81 2.06
CA GLN A 193 -2.01 32.82 1.16
C GLN A 193 -2.80 33.03 -0.13
N GLU A 194 -3.63 32.06 -0.57
CA GLU A 194 -4.33 32.11 -1.85
C GLU A 194 -5.86 31.99 -1.66
N PRO A 195 -6.60 33.11 -1.55
CA PRO A 195 -8.05 33.10 -1.40
C PRO A 195 -8.73 32.31 -2.54
N GLY A 196 -9.46 31.25 -2.17
CA GLY A 196 -10.13 30.38 -3.13
C GLY A 196 -9.32 29.14 -3.54
N PHE A 197 -8.11 28.94 -3.02
CA PHE A 197 -7.40 27.67 -3.17
C PHE A 197 -8.23 26.52 -2.62
N LYS A 198 -8.50 25.53 -3.49
CA LYS A 198 -9.19 24.29 -3.13
C LYS A 198 -8.18 23.16 -3.20
N PRO A 199 -7.72 22.62 -2.06
CA PRO A 199 -6.80 21.50 -2.09
C PRO A 199 -7.47 20.27 -2.69
N MET A 200 -6.67 19.44 -3.35
CA MET A 200 -7.10 18.11 -3.75
C MET A 200 -7.57 17.33 -2.51
N ASN A 201 -8.68 16.62 -2.64
CA ASN A 201 -9.25 15.82 -1.56
C ASN A 201 -9.05 14.33 -1.84
N PHE A 202 -8.31 13.65 -0.96
CA PHE A 202 -7.99 12.23 -1.09
C PHE A 202 -9.24 11.34 -1.20
N VAL A 203 -10.28 11.62 -0.40
CA VAL A 203 -11.54 10.85 -0.40
C VAL A 203 -12.31 11.06 -1.71
N GLU A 204 -12.32 12.27 -2.26
CA GLU A 204 -12.91 12.54 -3.58
C GLU A 204 -12.17 11.80 -4.70
N VAL A 205 -10.84 11.70 -4.62
CA VAL A 205 -10.06 10.92 -5.60
C VAL A 205 -10.42 9.44 -5.55
N ILE A 206 -10.57 8.86 -4.34
CA ILE A 206 -11.01 7.46 -4.18
C ILE A 206 -12.39 7.25 -4.82
N ARG A 207 -13.35 8.09 -4.46
CA ARG A 207 -14.74 7.99 -4.93
C ARG A 207 -14.84 8.11 -6.45
N ASN A 208 -14.07 9.02 -7.03
CA ASN A 208 -14.06 9.29 -8.46
C ASN A 208 -13.07 8.43 -9.26
N SER A 209 -12.36 7.50 -8.62
CA SER A 209 -11.45 6.59 -9.32
C SER A 209 -12.20 5.73 -10.36
N PRO A 210 -11.55 5.34 -11.46
CA PRO A 210 -12.15 4.55 -12.56
C PRO A 210 -12.56 3.12 -12.18
N TRP A 211 -12.24 2.66 -10.97
CA TRP A 211 -12.77 1.41 -10.45
C TRP A 211 -14.29 1.47 -10.30
N THR A 212 -14.96 0.35 -10.53
CA THR A 212 -16.38 0.21 -10.25
C THR A 212 -16.66 0.52 -8.78
N ALA A 213 -17.82 1.15 -8.53
CA ALA A 213 -18.28 1.49 -7.18
C ALA A 213 -18.51 0.22 -6.34
#